data_AF-A0A7X6M8N0-F1
#
_entry.id   AF-A0A7X6M8N0-F1
#
_cell.length_a   1.000
_cell.length_b   1.000
_cell.length_c   1.000
_cell.angle_alpha   90.00
_cell.angle_beta   90.00
_cell.angle_gamma   90.00
#
_symmetry.space_group_name_H-M   'P 1'
#
loop_
_entity.id
_entity.type
_entity.pdbx_description
1 polymer ?
#
loop_
_entity_poly.entity_id
_entity_poly.type
_entity_poly.pdbx_seq_one_letter_code
_entity_poly.pdbx_strand_id
1 'polypeptide(L)'
;MKSAIAGMGPLRGSASFHPQGRTLFETLVLGMPYVALTGQDEAPWEAPLPDPLDPVPAPTGIATLVLGGFRHALLLEPSPGEEEVVRCWITWGAQDAREPVSDPWLMHYHAQGTEHVPLARAERAAWRSVPDLCDPQSQPPVWERLFADLEMLGSPPVGATMCGIDQERGKAQDRQLVHDRTGTLGEAAELVQRVRWVLAALAQGKWLERAVQELAQGMGIGKASRGPEVVAAYWDRGGRAWQARELVGVQRLSLQVWEEMVSPAVPPQPRFVRLAERARTSLLWVLAPPSRVRGGAGRGAR
;
A
#
# COMPACT_ATOMS: atom_id res chain seq x y z
N MET A 1 -30.91 -15.86 18.41
CA MET A 1 -29.70 -16.45 17.80
C MET A 1 -29.06 -15.40 16.89
N LYS A 2 -27.93 -14.80 17.30
CA LYS A 2 -27.08 -14.06 16.36
C LYS A 2 -26.48 -15.09 15.40
N SER A 3 -26.54 -14.86 14.09
CA SER A 3 -26.04 -15.81 13.10
C SER A 3 -24.53 -16.05 13.28
N ALA A 4 -24.09 -17.31 13.08
CA ALA A 4 -22.70 -17.75 13.15
C ALA A 4 -21.85 -17.20 11.98
N ILE A 5 -21.71 -15.89 11.87
CA ILE A 5 -20.85 -15.24 10.87
C ILE A 5 -19.54 -14.90 11.58
N ALA A 6 -18.46 -15.60 11.21
CA ALA A 6 -17.12 -15.24 11.67
C ALA A 6 -16.77 -13.83 11.16
N GLY A 7 -16.17 -13.02 12.03
CA GLY A 7 -15.66 -11.70 11.65
C GLY A 7 -14.50 -11.80 10.66
N MET A 8 -14.27 -10.74 9.88
CA MET A 8 -13.11 -10.69 8.98
C MET A 8 -11.80 -10.74 9.77
N GLY A 9 -10.77 -11.37 9.19
CA GLY A 9 -9.42 -11.34 9.77
C GLY A 9 -8.89 -9.90 9.89
N PRO A 10 -8.01 -9.60 10.87
CA PRO A 10 -7.62 -8.24 11.21
C PRO A 10 -6.89 -7.51 10.07
N LEU A 11 -6.13 -8.24 9.24
CA LEU A 11 -5.37 -7.69 8.12
C LEU A 11 -6.05 -7.92 6.76
N ARG A 12 -7.34 -8.29 6.75
CA ARG A 12 -8.08 -8.63 5.52
C ARG A 12 -8.06 -7.44 4.55
N GLY A 13 -7.46 -7.64 3.37
CA GLY A 13 -7.41 -6.66 2.29
C GLY A 13 -6.40 -5.52 2.48
N SER A 14 -5.69 -5.46 3.60
CA SER A 14 -4.74 -4.40 3.93
C SER A 14 -3.38 -4.63 3.26
N ALA A 15 -2.67 -3.54 2.95
CA ALA A 15 -1.27 -3.57 2.53
C ALA A 15 -0.35 -3.24 3.72
N SER A 16 0.49 -4.20 4.10
CA SER A 16 1.53 -4.05 5.13
C SER A 16 2.89 -3.78 4.50
N PHE A 17 3.74 -3.01 5.19
CA PHE A 17 5.04 -2.58 4.70
C PHE A 17 6.14 -2.92 5.71
N HIS A 18 7.01 -3.83 5.31
CA HIS A 18 8.06 -4.41 6.14
C HIS A 18 9.41 -3.85 5.70
N PRO A 19 10.17 -3.18 6.58
CA PRO A 19 11.55 -2.79 6.29
C PRO A 19 12.37 -4.00 5.82
N GLN A 20 13.24 -3.80 4.83
CA GLN A 20 14.07 -4.86 4.26
C GLN A 20 15.53 -4.42 4.26
N GLY A 21 16.36 -5.17 4.97
CA GLY A 21 17.82 -5.04 4.98
C GLY A 21 18.50 -5.93 3.94
N ARG A 22 19.84 -5.96 3.98
CA ARG A 22 20.68 -6.81 3.10
C ARG A 22 20.67 -8.27 3.56
N THR A 23 20.49 -8.48 4.87
CA THR A 23 20.45 -9.79 5.51
C THR A 23 19.13 -10.01 6.22
N LEU A 24 18.81 -11.26 6.54
CA LEU A 24 17.66 -11.59 7.38
C LEU A 24 17.79 -10.94 8.77
N PHE A 25 19.00 -10.92 9.33
CA PHE A 25 19.25 -10.26 10.62
C PHE A 25 18.90 -8.78 10.58
N GLU A 26 19.40 -8.03 9.60
CA GLU A 26 19.05 -6.62 9.43
C GLU A 26 17.55 -6.43 9.23
N THR A 27 16.91 -7.28 8.42
CA THR A 27 15.47 -7.23 8.16
C THR A 27 14.65 -7.45 9.44
N LEU A 28 15.04 -8.42 10.28
CA LEU A 28 14.37 -8.68 11.55
C LEU A 28 14.55 -7.51 12.51
N VAL A 29 15.77 -6.99 12.66
CA VAL A 29 16.04 -5.86 13.56
C VAL A 29 15.28 -4.61 13.15
N LEU A 30 15.30 -4.26 11.87
CA LEU A 30 14.55 -3.11 11.34
C LEU A 30 13.04 -3.31 11.40
N GLY A 31 12.57 -4.56 11.39
CA GLY A 31 11.16 -4.92 11.44
C GLY A 31 10.58 -4.97 12.86
N MET A 32 11.37 -4.72 13.92
CA MET A 32 10.89 -4.73 15.30
C MET A 32 10.33 -3.36 15.71
N PRO A 33 9.00 -3.19 15.81
CA PRO A 33 8.43 -1.94 16.30
C PRO A 33 8.67 -1.78 17.80
N TYR A 34 8.73 -0.54 18.25
CA TYR A 34 8.67 -0.23 19.67
C TYR A 34 7.22 -0.13 20.14
N VAL A 35 6.80 -1.06 20.99
CA VAL A 35 5.49 -1.03 21.67
C VAL A 35 5.73 -1.04 23.17
N ALA A 36 5.18 -0.06 23.87
CA ALA A 36 5.34 0.03 25.32
C ALA A 36 4.60 -1.12 26.02
N LEU A 37 5.30 -1.82 26.92
CA LEU A 37 4.71 -2.85 27.75
C LEU A 37 3.86 -2.21 28.86
N THR A 38 2.60 -2.61 28.96
CA THR A 38 1.67 -2.15 30.01
C THR A 38 1.26 -3.27 30.96
N GLY A 39 1.69 -4.51 30.68
CA GLY A 39 1.40 -5.69 31.48
C GLY A 39 2.17 -6.91 30.98
N GLN A 40 1.69 -8.10 31.34
CA GLN A 40 2.20 -9.37 30.81
C GLN A 40 1.82 -9.50 29.34
N ASP A 41 2.82 -9.64 28.46
CA ASP A 41 2.66 -9.70 27.01
C ASP A 41 3.11 -11.08 26.54
N GLU A 42 2.16 -12.01 26.48
CA GLU A 42 2.39 -13.39 26.06
C GLU A 42 1.79 -13.63 24.68
N ALA A 43 2.52 -14.36 23.84
CA ALA A 43 1.99 -14.87 22.60
C ALA A 43 0.92 -15.95 22.87
N PRO A 44 0.04 -16.26 21.90
CA PRO A 44 -1.02 -17.25 22.09
C PRO A 44 -0.55 -18.66 22.46
N TRP A 45 0.71 -19.02 22.21
CA TRP A 45 1.31 -20.29 22.60
C TRP A 45 1.97 -20.27 23.98
N GLU A 46 2.18 -19.08 24.56
CA GLU A 46 2.73 -18.88 25.91
C GLU A 46 1.61 -18.82 26.95
N ALA A 47 0.47 -18.25 26.57
CA ALA A 47 -0.69 -18.12 27.43
C ALA A 47 -1.60 -19.38 27.42
N PRO A 48 -2.42 -19.60 28.46
CA PRO A 48 -3.50 -20.58 28.43
C PRO A 48 -4.48 -20.31 27.28
N LEU A 49 -5.10 -21.37 26.76
CA LEU A 49 -6.11 -21.25 25.70
C LEU A 49 -7.27 -20.35 26.16
N PRO A 50 -7.59 -19.25 25.44
CA PRO A 50 -8.64 -18.33 25.85
C PRO A 50 -10.04 -18.93 25.64
N ASP A 51 -11.00 -18.53 26.47
CA ASP A 51 -12.42 -18.82 26.23
C ASP A 51 -12.91 -17.96 25.05
N PRO A 52 -13.43 -18.56 23.96
CA PRO A 52 -13.86 -17.81 22.79
C PRO A 52 -15.12 -16.96 23.02
N LEU A 53 -15.81 -17.13 24.16
CA LEU A 53 -16.96 -16.32 24.59
C LEU A 53 -16.55 -15.10 25.41
N ASP A 54 -15.34 -15.07 25.94
CA ASP A 54 -14.83 -13.92 26.68
C ASP A 54 -14.45 -12.77 25.73
N PRO A 55 -14.55 -11.51 26.18
CA PRO A 55 -14.05 -10.37 25.43
C PRO A 55 -12.55 -10.49 25.16
N VAL A 56 -12.11 -10.17 23.94
CA VAL A 56 -10.69 -10.14 23.58
C VAL A 56 -9.98 -9.02 24.36
N PRO A 57 -8.94 -9.32 25.18
CA PRO A 57 -8.25 -8.30 25.96
C PRO A 57 -7.57 -7.21 25.10
N ALA A 58 -7.45 -6.03 25.70
CA ALA A 58 -6.60 -4.97 25.15
C ALA A 58 -5.13 -5.43 25.08
N PRO A 59 -4.35 -4.96 24.09
CA PRO A 59 -2.94 -5.32 23.99
C PRO A 59 -2.15 -4.76 25.14
N THR A 60 -1.27 -5.58 25.70
CA THR A 60 -0.32 -5.20 26.75
C THR A 60 1.11 -5.05 26.23
N GLY A 61 1.37 -5.49 25.01
CA GLY A 61 2.64 -5.35 24.31
C GLY A 61 2.56 -5.83 22.86
N ILE A 62 3.72 -6.12 22.25
CA ILE A 62 3.81 -6.48 20.83
C ILE A 62 3.20 -7.86 20.53
N ALA A 63 3.36 -8.85 21.40
CA ALA A 63 2.85 -10.20 21.16
C ALA A 63 1.33 -10.20 21.15
N THR A 64 0.70 -9.63 22.17
CA THR A 64 -0.75 -9.48 22.29
C THR A 64 -1.33 -8.49 21.28
N LEU A 65 -0.55 -7.49 20.82
CA LEU A 65 -0.95 -6.59 19.73
C LEU A 65 -1.13 -7.37 18.43
N VAL A 66 -0.09 -8.08 18.00
CA VAL A 66 0.00 -8.67 16.66
C VAL A 66 -0.69 -10.03 16.60
N LEU A 67 -0.54 -10.84 17.64
CA LEU A 67 -1.00 -12.23 17.65
C LEU A 67 -2.29 -12.41 18.45
N GLY A 68 -2.60 -11.54 19.41
CA GLY A 68 -3.80 -11.65 20.25
C GLY A 68 -5.11 -11.26 19.56
N GLY A 69 -5.05 -10.62 18.38
CA GLY A 69 -6.21 -10.14 17.63
C GLY A 69 -6.86 -11.14 16.68
N PHE A 70 -6.60 -12.44 16.82
CA PHE A 70 -7.12 -13.44 15.89
C PHE A 70 -8.66 -13.52 15.92
N ARG A 71 -9.26 -13.83 14.77
CA ARG A 71 -10.72 -13.91 14.58
C ARG A 71 -11.21 -15.31 14.25
N HIS A 72 -10.28 -16.19 13.90
CA HIS A 72 -10.54 -17.56 13.47
C HIS A 72 -9.79 -18.53 14.35
N ALA A 73 -10.41 -19.67 14.62
CA ALA A 73 -9.78 -20.84 15.23
C ALA A 73 -9.62 -21.91 14.15
N LEU A 74 -8.46 -22.57 14.16
CA LEU A 74 -8.11 -23.64 13.24
C LEU A 74 -7.72 -24.89 14.04
N LEU A 75 -8.17 -26.05 13.56
CA LEU A 75 -7.71 -27.35 14.04
C LEU A 75 -7.30 -28.19 12.83
N LEU A 76 -6.08 -28.74 12.88
CA LEU A 76 -5.54 -29.60 11.85
C LEU A 76 -5.49 -31.03 12.38
N GLU A 77 -6.05 -31.98 11.62
CA GLU A 77 -5.91 -33.41 11.89
C GLU A 77 -4.72 -33.95 11.09
N PRO A 78 -3.65 -34.40 11.74
CA PRO A 78 -2.53 -35.01 11.04
C PRO A 78 -2.89 -36.40 10.52
N SER A 79 -2.23 -36.83 9.45
CA SER A 79 -2.20 -38.24 9.04
C SER A 79 -1.54 -39.10 10.14
N PRO A 80 -1.71 -40.43 10.13
CA PRO A 80 -1.03 -41.31 11.08
C PRO A 80 0.51 -41.20 11.08
N GLY A 81 1.10 -40.75 9.97
CA GLY A 81 2.55 -40.50 9.86
C GLY A 81 2.97 -39.07 10.22
N GLU A 82 2.03 -38.18 10.55
CA GLU A 82 2.25 -36.77 10.92
C GLU A 82 2.95 -35.89 9.85
N GLU A 83 3.18 -36.41 8.64
CA GLU A 83 3.80 -35.66 7.53
C GLU A 83 2.80 -34.83 6.71
N GLU A 84 1.51 -35.11 6.86
CA GLU A 84 0.42 -34.50 6.09
C GLU A 84 -0.77 -34.15 6.98
N VAL A 85 -1.60 -33.20 6.54
CA VAL A 85 -2.88 -32.85 7.15
C VAL A 85 -4.01 -33.52 6.37
N VAL A 86 -4.79 -34.37 7.04
CA VAL A 86 -5.92 -35.10 6.41
C VAL A 86 -7.26 -34.38 6.56
N ARG A 87 -7.36 -33.48 7.54
CA ARG A 87 -8.56 -32.68 7.78
C ARG A 87 -8.23 -31.34 8.41
N CYS A 88 -9.04 -30.34 8.11
CA CYS A 88 -8.96 -29.02 8.72
C CYS A 88 -10.35 -28.54 9.11
N TRP A 89 -10.49 -28.01 10.32
CA TRP A 89 -11.66 -27.26 10.75
C TRP A 89 -11.28 -25.79 10.89
N ILE A 90 -12.13 -24.93 10.35
CA ILE A 90 -12.00 -23.48 10.45
C ILE A 90 -13.32 -22.93 10.98
N THR A 91 -13.26 -22.20 12.08
CA THR A 91 -14.42 -21.54 12.70
C THR A 91 -14.01 -20.20 13.30
N TRP A 92 -14.95 -19.48 13.92
CA TRP A 92 -14.65 -18.27 14.68
C TRP A 92 -13.84 -18.61 15.95
N GLY A 93 -12.84 -17.79 16.24
CA GLY A 93 -11.98 -17.94 17.43
C GLY A 93 -12.31 -16.98 18.57
N ALA A 94 -13.06 -15.91 18.28
CA ALA A 94 -13.54 -14.94 19.26
C ALA A 94 -14.88 -14.38 18.79
N GLN A 95 -15.88 -14.35 19.68
CA GLN A 95 -17.22 -13.87 19.34
C GLN A 95 -17.23 -12.35 19.10
N ASP A 96 -16.69 -11.58 20.05
CA ASP A 96 -16.67 -10.13 19.97
C ASP A 96 -15.39 -9.60 19.34
N ALA A 97 -15.52 -8.56 18.51
CA ALA A 97 -14.37 -7.89 17.91
C ALA A 97 -13.58 -7.15 18.98
N ARG A 98 -12.26 -7.29 18.93
CA ARG A 98 -11.35 -6.39 19.64
C ARG A 98 -11.59 -4.95 19.16
N GLU A 99 -11.40 -3.99 20.05
CA GLU A 99 -11.30 -2.59 19.65
C GLU A 99 -10.22 -2.42 18.56
N PRO A 100 -10.41 -1.50 17.60
CA PRO A 100 -9.41 -1.23 16.58
C PRO A 100 -8.09 -0.84 17.22
N VAL A 101 -7.01 -1.52 16.82
CA VAL A 101 -5.65 -1.19 17.23
C VAL A 101 -4.80 -0.92 15.99
N SER A 102 -3.90 0.05 16.06
CA SER A 102 -2.97 0.35 14.98
C SER A 102 -1.92 -0.75 14.89
N ASP A 103 -1.86 -1.39 13.72
CA ASP A 103 -0.85 -2.40 13.43
C ASP A 103 0.47 -1.71 13.02
N PRO A 104 1.63 -2.09 13.60
CA PRO A 104 2.88 -1.37 13.38
C PRO A 104 3.40 -1.37 11.93
N TRP A 105 2.93 -2.28 11.07
CA TRP A 105 3.34 -2.40 9.67
C TRP A 105 2.33 -1.84 8.69
N LEU A 106 1.18 -1.34 9.16
CA LEU A 106 0.19 -0.68 8.32
C LEU A 106 0.46 0.82 8.27
N MET A 107 0.26 1.41 7.09
CA MET A 107 0.14 2.87 6.98
C MET A 107 -1.26 3.30 7.39
N HIS A 108 -1.36 4.44 8.05
CA HIS A 108 -2.62 5.00 8.51
C HIS A 108 -2.81 6.40 7.94
N TYR A 109 -3.95 6.63 7.26
CA TYR A 109 -4.30 7.92 6.69
C TYR A 109 -5.50 8.48 7.43
N HIS A 110 -5.39 9.71 7.93
CA HIS A 110 -6.51 10.42 8.51
C HIS A 110 -7.14 11.33 7.45
N ALA A 111 -8.35 10.97 7.00
CA ALA A 111 -9.13 11.78 6.07
C ALA A 111 -10.52 12.04 6.67
N GLN A 112 -10.91 13.33 6.75
CA GLN A 112 -12.23 13.74 7.21
C GLN A 112 -12.63 13.15 8.58
N GLY A 113 -11.68 13.03 9.51
CA GLY A 113 -11.90 12.46 10.84
C GLY A 113 -12.04 10.94 10.87
N THR A 114 -11.86 10.25 9.74
CA THR A 114 -11.84 8.79 9.64
C THR A 114 -10.42 8.31 9.33
N GLU A 115 -10.01 7.25 10.02
CA GLU A 115 -8.76 6.56 9.76
C GLU A 115 -8.94 5.51 8.67
N HIS A 116 -8.01 5.48 7.72
CA HIS A 116 -8.01 4.57 6.59
C HIS A 116 -6.67 3.87 6.45
N VAL A 117 -6.72 2.56 6.25
CA VAL A 117 -5.57 1.74 5.88
C VAL A 117 -5.56 1.55 4.37
N PRO A 118 -4.40 1.66 3.69
CA PRO A 118 -4.32 1.38 2.26
C PRO A 118 -4.59 -0.10 1.99
N LEU A 119 -5.38 -0.34 0.95
CA LEU A 119 -5.69 -1.70 0.50
C LEU A 119 -4.54 -2.29 -0.31
N ALA A 120 -4.33 -3.59 -0.17
CA ALA A 120 -3.50 -4.35 -1.09
C ALA A 120 -4.18 -4.36 -2.46
N ARG A 121 -3.45 -3.90 -3.49
CA ARG A 121 -3.92 -3.75 -4.86
C ARG A 121 -2.89 -4.29 -5.80
N ALA A 122 -3.22 -5.35 -6.55
CA ALA A 122 -2.27 -6.03 -7.42
C ALA A 122 -1.73 -5.11 -8.53
N GLU A 123 -2.52 -4.12 -8.94
CA GLU A 123 -2.15 -3.12 -9.96
C GLU A 123 -1.25 -1.98 -9.42
N ARG A 124 -0.96 -1.97 -8.11
CA ARG A 124 -0.15 -0.93 -7.47
C ARG A 124 1.20 -1.48 -7.02
N ALA A 125 2.24 -1.14 -7.78
CA ALA A 125 3.62 -1.40 -7.41
C ALA A 125 4.02 -0.69 -6.10
N ALA A 126 4.84 -1.36 -5.27
CA ALA A 126 5.24 -0.93 -3.93
C ALA A 126 5.98 0.42 -3.94
N TRP A 127 6.81 0.67 -4.94
CA TRP A 127 7.59 1.91 -5.07
C TRP A 127 6.71 3.18 -5.10
N ARG A 128 5.44 3.04 -5.51
CA ARG A 128 4.47 4.14 -5.55
C ARG A 128 4.06 4.63 -4.17
N SER A 129 4.35 3.86 -3.11
CA SER A 129 4.04 4.19 -1.73
C SER A 129 5.26 4.71 -0.95
N VAL A 130 6.43 4.82 -1.59
CA VAL A 130 7.64 5.36 -0.93
C VAL A 130 7.44 6.76 -0.34
N PRO A 131 6.76 7.72 -1.00
CA PRO A 131 6.47 9.01 -0.36
C PRO A 131 5.71 8.89 0.95
N ASP A 132 4.78 7.94 1.04
CA ASP A 132 3.94 7.74 2.21
C ASP A 132 4.72 7.05 3.36
N LEU A 133 5.68 6.18 3.02
CA LEU A 133 6.64 5.59 3.96
C LEU A 133 7.62 6.62 4.56
N CYS A 134 7.80 7.76 3.89
CA CYS A 134 8.68 8.83 4.34
C CYS A 134 7.93 10.04 4.93
N ASP A 135 6.60 10.02 4.96
CA ASP A 135 5.77 11.07 5.56
C ASP A 135 5.42 10.67 7.00
N PRO A 136 5.90 11.39 8.03
CA PRO A 136 5.60 11.08 9.42
C PRO A 136 4.10 11.00 9.77
N GLN A 137 3.24 11.57 8.93
CA GLN A 137 1.79 11.53 9.14
C GLN A 137 1.13 10.24 8.63
N SER A 138 1.81 9.48 7.77
CA SER A 138 1.26 8.26 7.16
C SER A 138 2.15 7.03 7.28
N GLN A 139 3.43 7.21 7.62
CA GLN A 139 4.38 6.10 7.74
C GLN A 139 3.89 5.08 8.79
N PRO A 140 4.15 3.78 8.60
CA PRO A 140 3.84 2.80 9.63
C PRO A 140 4.68 3.06 10.89
N PRO A 141 4.18 2.75 12.10
CA PRO A 141 4.93 2.94 13.34
C PRO A 141 6.31 2.27 13.35
N VAL A 142 6.47 1.10 12.72
CA VAL A 142 7.79 0.43 12.61
C VAL A 142 8.82 1.27 11.84
N TRP A 143 8.38 2.22 11.02
CA TRP A 143 9.25 3.11 10.25
C TRP A 143 9.71 4.34 11.03
N GLU A 144 9.09 4.66 12.17
CA GLU A 144 9.37 5.90 12.91
C GLU A 144 10.84 5.99 13.37
N ARG A 145 11.41 4.86 13.80
CA ARG A 145 12.81 4.79 14.25
C ARG A 145 13.78 4.36 13.17
N LEU A 146 13.28 3.99 11.99
CA LEU A 146 14.08 3.39 10.93
C LEU A 146 15.33 4.21 10.60
N PHE A 147 15.20 5.53 10.45
CA PHE A 147 16.36 6.37 10.13
C PHE A 147 17.37 6.46 11.28
N ALA A 148 16.92 6.46 12.54
CA ALA A 148 17.82 6.43 13.70
C ALA A 148 18.50 5.05 13.84
N ASP A 149 17.75 3.96 13.61
CA ASP A 149 18.27 2.59 13.63
C ASP A 149 19.27 2.35 12.50
N LEU A 150 19.05 2.99 11.35
CA LEU A 150 19.96 2.91 10.22
C LEU A 150 21.32 3.54 10.52
N GLU A 151 21.35 4.68 11.19
CA GLU A 151 22.62 5.29 11.62
C GLU A 151 23.40 4.35 12.55
N MET A 152 22.73 3.66 13.47
CA MET A 152 23.36 2.66 14.35
C MET A 152 23.94 1.45 13.59
N LEU A 153 23.31 1.06 12.48
CA LEU A 153 23.73 -0.07 11.65
C LEU A 153 24.76 0.31 10.57
N GLY A 154 25.25 1.55 10.55
CA GLY A 154 26.20 2.04 9.56
C GLY A 154 25.56 2.45 8.23
N SER A 155 24.31 2.93 8.28
CA SER A 155 23.50 3.43 7.16
C SER A 155 23.38 2.46 5.97
N PRO A 156 23.02 1.17 6.18
CA PRO A 156 22.83 0.25 5.08
C PRO A 156 21.67 0.72 4.18
N PRO A 157 21.76 0.46 2.85
CA PRO A 157 20.65 0.76 1.95
C PRO A 157 19.42 -0.08 2.32
N VAL A 158 18.33 0.57 2.74
CA VAL A 158 17.08 -0.10 3.12
C VAL A 158 16.05 -0.02 2.01
N GLY A 159 15.26 -1.08 1.86
CA GLY A 159 14.03 -1.10 1.08
C GLY A 159 12.81 -1.40 1.96
N ALA A 160 11.66 -1.55 1.32
CA ALA A 160 10.46 -2.10 1.92
C ALA A 160 9.95 -3.27 1.07
N THR A 161 9.39 -4.27 1.74
CA THR A 161 8.52 -5.28 1.13
C THR A 161 7.08 -4.93 1.46
N MET A 162 6.25 -4.80 0.43
CA MET A 162 4.80 -4.67 0.55
C MET A 162 4.17 -6.06 0.47
N CYS A 163 3.36 -6.40 1.47
CA CYS A 163 2.65 -7.67 1.57
C CYS A 163 1.15 -7.44 1.79
N GLY A 164 0.32 -8.24 1.12
CA GLY A 164 -1.12 -8.28 1.38
C GLY A 164 -1.86 -9.16 0.40
N ILE A 165 -3.19 -9.23 0.52
CA ILE A 165 -4.04 -9.96 -0.43
C ILE A 165 -5.02 -8.95 -1.01
N ASP A 166 -5.00 -8.78 -2.33
CA ASP A 166 -6.01 -8.02 -3.05
C ASP A 166 -7.33 -8.79 -2.98
N GLN A 167 -8.33 -8.15 -2.37
CA GLN A 167 -9.62 -8.76 -2.09
C GLN A 167 -10.73 -7.79 -2.51
N GLU A 168 -11.83 -8.36 -3.00
CA GLU A 168 -12.98 -7.56 -3.38
C GLU A 168 -13.68 -6.99 -2.14
N ARG A 169 -13.83 -5.67 -2.10
CA ARG A 169 -14.43 -4.97 -0.96
C ARG A 169 -15.86 -5.46 -0.73
N GLY A 170 -16.16 -5.88 0.50
CA GLY A 170 -17.48 -6.34 0.90
C GLY A 170 -17.82 -7.77 0.45
N LYS A 171 -16.87 -8.51 -0.13
CA LYS A 171 -17.03 -9.92 -0.46
C LYS A 171 -15.92 -10.75 0.17
N ALA A 172 -16.22 -12.02 0.46
CA ALA A 172 -15.24 -13.04 0.84
C ALA A 172 -14.52 -13.60 -0.42
N GLN A 173 -14.09 -12.72 -1.32
CA GLN A 173 -13.44 -13.11 -2.57
C GLN A 173 -12.04 -12.52 -2.65
N ASP A 174 -11.09 -13.43 -2.79
CA ASP A 174 -9.67 -13.12 -2.90
C ASP A 174 -9.29 -13.13 -4.38
N ARG A 175 -8.51 -12.12 -4.80
CA ARG A 175 -8.11 -11.93 -6.19
C ARG A 175 -6.67 -12.37 -6.40
N GLN A 176 -5.75 -11.83 -5.61
CA GLN A 176 -4.32 -12.07 -5.80
C GLN A 176 -3.51 -11.80 -4.54
N LEU A 177 -2.48 -12.62 -4.31
CA LEU A 177 -1.42 -12.32 -3.36
C LEU A 177 -0.55 -11.17 -3.90
N VAL A 178 -0.44 -10.11 -3.11
CA VAL A 178 0.44 -8.97 -3.39
C VAL A 178 1.70 -9.14 -2.57
N HIS A 179 2.82 -9.32 -3.25
CA HIS A 179 4.15 -9.34 -2.66
C HIS A 179 5.11 -8.62 -3.61
N ASP A 180 5.49 -7.40 -3.27
CA ASP A 180 6.31 -6.54 -4.12
C ASP A 180 7.33 -5.76 -3.28
N ARG A 181 8.43 -5.32 -3.90
CA ARG A 181 9.52 -4.61 -3.22
C ARG A 181 9.66 -3.21 -3.76
N THR A 182 9.90 -2.25 -2.88
CA THR A 182 10.31 -0.90 -3.30
C THR A 182 11.69 -0.89 -3.92
N GLY A 183 12.47 -1.97 -3.82
CA GLY A 183 13.91 -1.93 -4.04
C GLY A 183 14.61 -1.05 -2.99
N THR A 184 15.91 -0.84 -3.17
CA THR A 184 16.71 0.02 -2.30
C THR A 184 16.28 1.48 -2.42
N LEU A 185 16.06 2.13 -1.28
CA LEU A 185 15.72 3.54 -1.17
C LEU A 185 16.94 4.47 -1.35
N GLY A 186 18.16 3.91 -1.23
CA GLY A 186 19.41 4.63 -1.37
C GLY A 186 19.78 5.43 -0.13
N GLU A 187 20.76 6.32 -0.27
CA GLU A 187 21.13 7.28 0.79
C GLU A 187 20.11 8.42 0.88
N ALA A 188 20.12 9.18 1.98
CA ALA A 188 19.13 10.24 2.25
C ALA A 188 18.99 11.26 1.11
N ALA A 189 20.10 11.70 0.50
CA ALA A 189 20.07 12.66 -0.60
C ALA A 189 19.40 12.10 -1.87
N GLU A 190 19.66 10.81 -2.17
CA GLU A 190 19.02 10.12 -3.29
C GLU A 190 17.54 9.88 -3.00
N LEU A 191 17.19 9.49 -1.78
CA LEU A 191 15.82 9.25 -1.36
C LEU A 191 14.93 10.48 -1.59
N VAL A 192 15.41 11.69 -1.28
CA VAL A 192 14.65 12.92 -1.55
C VAL A 192 14.34 13.08 -3.04
N GLN A 193 15.32 12.83 -3.90
CA GLN A 193 15.13 12.92 -5.35
C GLN A 193 14.18 11.84 -5.88
N ARG A 194 14.28 10.62 -5.33
CA ARG A 194 13.38 9.50 -5.62
C ARG A 194 11.94 9.80 -5.20
N VAL A 195 11.72 10.29 -3.98
CA VAL A 195 10.40 10.69 -3.48
C VAL A 195 9.79 11.76 -4.37
N ARG A 196 10.55 12.81 -4.73
CA ARG A 196 10.08 13.86 -5.65
C ARG A 196 9.67 13.28 -7.01
N TRP A 197 10.47 12.36 -7.55
CA TRP A 197 10.15 11.70 -8.80
C TRP A 197 8.87 10.86 -8.71
N VAL A 198 8.70 10.07 -7.63
CA VAL A 198 7.47 9.29 -7.42
C VAL A 198 6.25 10.19 -7.32
N LEU A 199 6.32 11.29 -6.55
CA LEU A 199 5.23 12.27 -6.46
C LEU A 199 4.88 12.88 -7.83
N ALA A 200 5.90 13.21 -8.63
CA ALA A 200 5.70 13.69 -10.00
C ALA A 200 5.06 12.62 -10.90
N ALA A 201 5.49 11.35 -10.77
CA ALA A 201 4.93 10.24 -11.53
C ALA A 201 3.46 9.96 -11.14
N LEU A 202 3.14 10.03 -9.85
CA LEU A 202 1.77 9.93 -9.33
C LEU A 202 0.87 11.03 -9.91
N ALA A 203 1.34 12.27 -9.93
CA ALA A 203 0.61 13.38 -10.54
C ALA A 203 0.44 13.19 -12.06
N GLN A 204 1.53 12.85 -12.77
CA GLN A 204 1.51 12.66 -14.22
C GLN A 204 0.59 11.50 -14.63
N GLY A 205 0.59 10.39 -13.90
CA GLY A 205 -0.29 9.25 -14.17
C GLY A 205 -1.78 9.63 -14.08
N LYS A 206 -2.16 10.47 -13.10
CA LYS A 206 -3.54 11.01 -13.01
C LYS A 206 -3.88 11.91 -14.19
N TRP A 207 -2.93 12.73 -14.65
CA TRP A 207 -3.12 13.57 -15.83
C TRP A 207 -3.25 12.76 -17.10
N LEU A 208 -2.44 11.71 -17.27
CA LEU A 208 -2.55 10.78 -18.40
C LEU A 208 -3.91 10.09 -18.42
N GLU A 209 -4.35 9.55 -17.29
CA GLU A 209 -5.66 8.92 -17.15
C GLU A 209 -6.79 9.90 -17.56
N ARG A 210 -6.76 11.12 -17.01
CA ARG A 210 -7.72 12.17 -17.35
C ARG A 210 -7.69 12.52 -18.84
N ALA A 211 -6.51 12.70 -19.43
CA ALA A 211 -6.36 13.05 -20.84
C ALA A 211 -6.94 11.97 -21.76
N VAL A 212 -6.73 10.69 -21.43
CA VAL A 212 -7.30 9.55 -22.17
C VAL A 212 -8.83 9.49 -22.01
N GLN A 213 -9.34 9.75 -20.80
CA GLN A 213 -10.78 9.81 -20.54
C GLN A 213 -11.45 10.95 -21.31
N GLU A 214 -10.90 12.16 -21.29
CA GLU A 214 -11.42 13.32 -22.01
C GLU A 214 -11.41 13.09 -23.53
N LEU A 215 -10.34 12.50 -24.07
CA LEU A 215 -10.27 12.10 -25.48
C LEU A 215 -11.38 11.08 -25.82
N ALA A 216 -11.53 10.01 -25.04
CA ALA A 216 -12.53 8.98 -25.28
C ALA A 216 -13.97 9.55 -25.23
N GLN A 217 -14.24 10.45 -24.29
CA GLN A 217 -15.51 11.17 -24.20
C GLN A 217 -15.77 12.03 -25.44
N GLY A 218 -14.78 12.83 -25.87
CA GLY A 218 -14.94 13.67 -27.06
C GLY A 218 -15.01 12.89 -28.38
N MET A 219 -14.54 11.65 -28.41
CA MET A 219 -14.75 10.72 -29.53
C MET A 219 -16.09 9.98 -29.49
N GLY A 220 -16.85 10.06 -28.39
CA GLY A 220 -18.09 9.31 -28.20
C GLY A 220 -17.89 7.81 -27.92
N ILE A 221 -16.69 7.39 -27.51
CA ILE A 221 -16.33 5.98 -27.25
C ILE A 221 -16.75 5.53 -25.84
N GLY A 222 -17.28 6.42 -25.00
CA GLY A 222 -17.85 6.09 -23.70
C GLY A 222 -16.84 5.40 -22.76
N LYS A 223 -17.34 4.52 -21.86
CA LYS A 223 -16.54 3.75 -20.89
C LYS A 223 -15.67 2.66 -21.52
N ALA A 224 -15.78 2.39 -22.83
CA ALA A 224 -15.00 1.37 -23.55
C ALA A 224 -13.61 1.88 -23.97
N SER A 225 -13.02 2.80 -23.20
CA SER A 225 -11.72 3.39 -23.53
C SER A 225 -10.57 2.46 -23.11
N ARG A 226 -9.48 2.49 -23.88
CA ARG A 226 -8.21 1.80 -23.54
C ARG A 226 -7.48 2.43 -22.34
N GLY A 227 -8.15 3.28 -21.55
CA GLY A 227 -7.57 4.01 -20.42
C GLY A 227 -6.81 3.13 -19.44
N PRO A 228 -7.39 2.02 -18.94
CA PRO A 228 -6.69 1.13 -18.02
C PRO A 228 -5.41 0.53 -18.60
N GLU A 229 -5.41 0.11 -19.88
CA GLU A 229 -4.23 -0.43 -20.56
C GLU A 229 -3.11 0.63 -20.69
N VAL A 230 -3.49 1.85 -21.08
CA VAL A 230 -2.56 2.98 -21.25
C VAL A 230 -1.93 3.35 -19.91
N VAL A 231 -2.72 3.42 -18.84
CA VAL A 231 -2.23 3.72 -17.50
C VAL A 231 -1.35 2.58 -16.95
N ALA A 232 -1.72 1.32 -17.21
CA ALA A 232 -0.89 0.17 -16.84
C ALA A 232 0.49 0.21 -17.52
N ALA A 233 0.54 0.49 -18.84
CA ALA A 233 1.80 0.62 -19.57
C ALA A 233 2.68 1.78 -19.04
N TYR A 234 2.07 2.88 -18.60
CA TYR A 234 2.77 3.97 -17.93
C TYR A 234 3.41 3.52 -16.61
N TRP A 235 2.67 2.82 -15.76
CA TRP A 235 3.21 2.33 -14.48
C TRP A 235 4.28 1.27 -14.66
N ASP A 236 4.14 0.39 -15.65
CA ASP A 236 5.12 -0.62 -15.99
C ASP A 236 6.46 0.00 -16.42
N ARG A 237 6.43 1.03 -17.29
CA ARG A 237 7.65 1.79 -17.64
C ARG A 237 8.23 2.55 -16.46
N GLY A 238 7.37 3.17 -15.65
CA GLY A 238 7.79 3.84 -14.42
C GLY A 238 8.47 2.88 -13.44
N GLY A 239 7.95 1.65 -13.33
CA GLY A 239 8.54 0.58 -12.53
C GLY A 239 9.92 0.18 -13.03
N ARG A 240 10.11 0.00 -14.35
CA ARG A 240 11.43 -0.25 -14.92
C ARG A 240 12.42 0.88 -14.65
N ALA A 241 12.01 2.12 -14.88
CA ALA A 241 12.83 3.31 -14.60
C ALA A 241 13.25 3.39 -13.12
N TRP A 242 12.29 3.11 -12.22
CA TRP A 242 12.53 3.07 -10.77
C TRP A 242 13.57 2.00 -10.38
N GLN A 243 13.44 0.78 -10.91
CA GLN A 243 14.36 -0.33 -10.63
C GLN A 243 15.74 -0.08 -11.23
N ALA A 244 15.81 0.48 -12.44
CA ALA A 244 17.07 0.86 -13.08
C ALA A 244 17.76 2.06 -12.41
N ARG A 245 17.06 2.76 -11.49
CA ARG A 245 17.50 4.03 -10.88
C ARG A 245 17.72 5.13 -11.94
N GLU A 246 17.05 5.01 -13.08
CA GLU A 246 17.06 5.99 -14.15
C GLU A 246 15.82 6.86 -14.02
N LEU A 247 15.92 7.98 -13.31
CA LEU A 247 14.80 8.90 -13.07
C LEU A 247 14.47 9.73 -14.32
N VAL A 248 14.03 9.07 -15.39
CA VAL A 248 13.58 9.67 -16.64
C VAL A 248 12.45 10.66 -16.36
N GLY A 249 12.43 11.79 -17.09
CA GLY A 249 11.36 12.78 -16.95
C GLY A 249 9.97 12.15 -17.09
N VAL A 250 9.11 12.36 -16.09
CA VAL A 250 7.78 11.71 -16.04
C VAL A 250 6.89 12.13 -17.21
N GLN A 251 7.05 13.36 -17.73
CA GLN A 251 6.34 13.79 -18.94
C GLN A 251 6.77 12.94 -20.14
N ARG A 252 8.07 12.67 -20.31
CA ARG A 252 8.59 11.82 -21.40
C ARG A 252 7.98 10.43 -21.34
N LEU A 253 7.88 9.81 -20.16
CA LEU A 253 7.24 8.51 -20.01
C LEU A 253 5.78 8.53 -20.47
N SER A 254 5.01 9.52 -20.04
CA SER A 254 3.59 9.63 -20.44
C SER A 254 3.42 9.92 -21.93
N LEU A 255 4.29 10.74 -22.52
CA LEU A 255 4.26 11.04 -23.96
C LEU A 255 4.63 9.82 -24.79
N GLN A 256 5.65 9.06 -24.42
CA GLN A 256 6.00 7.82 -25.12
C GLN A 256 4.83 6.83 -25.12
N VAL A 257 4.19 6.64 -23.97
CA VAL A 257 2.98 5.81 -23.87
C VAL A 257 1.85 6.36 -24.75
N TRP A 258 1.65 7.68 -24.75
CA TRP A 258 0.66 8.32 -25.61
C TRP A 258 0.92 8.05 -27.09
N GLU A 259 2.16 8.27 -27.57
CA GLU A 259 2.51 8.06 -28.98
C GLU A 259 2.38 6.62 -29.43
N GLU A 260 2.68 5.66 -28.56
CA GLU A 260 2.67 4.25 -28.91
C GLU A 260 1.28 3.62 -28.81
N MET A 261 0.44 4.07 -27.87
CA MET A 261 -0.84 3.42 -27.57
C MET A 261 -2.07 4.25 -27.91
N VAL A 262 -1.98 5.59 -27.80
CA VAL A 262 -3.11 6.48 -27.99
C VAL A 262 -3.13 7.03 -29.41
N SER A 263 -2.05 7.68 -29.85
CA SER A 263 -1.95 8.30 -31.19
C SER A 263 -2.37 7.36 -32.33
N PRO A 264 -1.93 6.08 -32.39
CA PRO A 264 -2.28 5.18 -33.49
C PRO A 264 -3.75 4.73 -33.48
N ALA A 265 -4.42 4.85 -32.32
CA ALA A 265 -5.83 4.49 -32.17
C ALA A 265 -6.78 5.65 -32.49
N VAL A 266 -6.25 6.86 -32.69
CA VAL A 266 -7.05 8.05 -33.02
C VAL A 266 -7.48 7.99 -34.49
N PRO A 267 -8.78 8.04 -34.78
CA PRO A 267 -9.26 8.09 -36.15
C PRO A 267 -8.75 9.34 -36.90
N PRO A 268 -8.43 9.25 -38.20
CA PRO A 268 -7.72 10.31 -38.93
C PRO A 268 -8.56 11.56 -39.21
N GLN A 269 -9.80 11.66 -38.74
CA GLN A 269 -10.63 12.84 -38.97
C GLN A 269 -10.05 14.06 -38.22
N PRO A 270 -9.97 15.24 -38.86
CA PRO A 270 -9.34 16.44 -38.28
C PRO A 270 -9.87 16.88 -36.91
N ARG A 271 -11.14 16.57 -36.58
CA ARG A 271 -11.71 16.86 -35.26
C ARG A 271 -11.08 16.02 -34.15
N PHE A 272 -10.81 14.73 -34.41
CA PHE A 272 -10.28 13.81 -33.42
C PHE A 272 -8.77 13.95 -33.28
N VAL A 273 -8.06 14.22 -34.38
CA VAL A 273 -6.64 14.60 -34.34
C VAL A 273 -6.44 15.86 -33.48
N ARG A 274 -7.25 16.91 -33.69
CA ARG A 274 -7.16 18.13 -32.85
C ARG A 274 -7.46 17.87 -31.38
N LEU A 275 -8.44 17.02 -31.10
CA LEU A 275 -8.77 16.63 -29.72
C LEU A 275 -7.61 15.87 -29.07
N ALA A 276 -7.02 14.91 -29.79
CA ALA A 276 -5.87 14.14 -29.34
C ALA A 276 -4.65 15.04 -29.11
N GLU A 277 -4.33 15.97 -30.01
CA GLU A 277 -3.22 16.90 -29.83
C GLU A 277 -3.43 17.83 -28.63
N ARG A 278 -4.67 18.27 -28.35
CA ARG A 278 -4.98 19.06 -27.16
C ARG A 278 -4.75 18.25 -25.88
N ALA A 279 -5.24 17.01 -25.84
CA ALA A 279 -5.08 16.11 -24.70
C ALA A 279 -3.60 15.73 -24.50
N ARG A 280 -2.86 15.44 -25.57
CA ARG A 280 -1.42 15.21 -25.57
C ARG A 280 -0.66 16.41 -25.00
N THR A 281 -0.97 17.61 -25.49
CA THR A 281 -0.35 18.86 -25.03
C THR A 281 -0.59 19.10 -23.54
N SER A 282 -1.74 18.66 -22.99
CA SER A 282 -2.04 18.75 -21.56
C SER A 282 -1.01 18.04 -20.67
N LEU A 283 -0.37 16.98 -21.19
CA LEU A 283 0.65 16.20 -20.48
C LEU A 283 1.96 16.96 -20.26
N LEU A 284 2.20 18.06 -20.98
CA LEU A 284 3.39 18.90 -20.82
C LEU A 284 3.28 19.88 -19.65
N TRP A 285 2.08 20.18 -19.18
CA TRP A 285 1.81 21.26 -18.22
C TRP A 285 1.99 20.87 -16.76
N VAL A 286 2.48 19.67 -16.47
CA VAL A 286 2.78 19.27 -15.09
C VAL A 286 4.08 19.96 -14.66
N LEU A 287 3.93 21.19 -14.20
CA LEU A 287 4.94 21.92 -13.45
C LEU A 287 4.41 22.12 -12.02
N ALA A 288 5.12 21.52 -11.08
CA ALA A 288 4.94 21.50 -9.64
C ALA A 288 3.88 20.50 -9.09
N PRO A 289 4.23 19.71 -8.05
CA PRO A 289 3.23 19.04 -7.23
C PRO A 289 2.31 20.12 -6.63
N PRO A 290 1.00 19.87 -6.49
CA PRO A 290 0.16 20.76 -5.71
C PRO A 290 0.75 20.84 -4.31
N SER A 291 1.17 22.03 -3.89
CA SER A 291 1.44 22.29 -2.49
C SER A 291 0.17 21.89 -1.73
N ARG A 292 0.30 20.96 -0.75
CA ARG A 292 -0.80 20.72 0.20
C ARG A 292 -1.15 22.11 0.77
N VAL A 293 -2.29 22.63 0.36
CA VAL A 293 -2.79 23.92 0.83
C VAL A 293 -2.93 23.81 2.35
N ARG A 294 -2.07 24.53 3.07
CA ARG A 294 -2.29 24.91 4.46
C ARG A 294 -3.62 25.66 4.51
N GLY A 295 -4.62 25.07 5.15
CA GLY A 295 -5.75 25.80 5.73
C GLY A 295 -5.84 25.38 7.19
N GLY A 296 -5.74 26.24 8.19
CA GLY A 296 -5.38 27.65 8.22
C GLY A 296 -5.07 27.98 9.67
N ALA A 297 -3.92 28.61 9.91
CA ALA A 297 -3.70 29.32 11.16
C ALA A 297 -4.17 30.76 10.96
N GLY A 298 -5.04 31.23 11.85
CA GLY A 298 -5.28 32.65 12.05
C GLY A 298 -6.73 33.05 12.22
N ARG A 299 -7.18 33.06 13.48
CA ARG A 299 -7.72 34.26 14.13
C ARG A 299 -7.67 34.08 15.65
N GLY A 300 -6.61 34.64 16.24
CA GLY A 300 -6.64 35.11 17.61
C GLY A 300 -6.92 36.61 17.65
N ALA A 301 -7.42 37.06 18.80
CA ALA A 301 -7.66 38.45 19.25
C ALA A 301 -8.93 39.14 18.73
N ARG A 302 -10.01 39.11 19.51
CA ARG A 302 -10.27 40.01 20.66
C ARG A 302 -11.32 39.39 21.59
#